data_AF-R0E3X7-F1
#
_entry.id   AF-R0E3X7-F1
#
_cell.length_a   1.000
_cell.length_b   1.000
_cell.length_c   1.000
_cell.angle_alpha   90.00
_cell.angle_beta   90.00
_cell.angle_gamma   90.00
#
_symmetry.space_group_name_H-M   'P 1'
#
loop_
_entity.id
_entity.type
_entity.pdbx_description
1 polymer ?
#
loop_
_entity_poly.entity_id
_entity_poly.type
_entity_poly.pdbx_seq_one_letter_code
_entity_poly.pdbx_strand_id
1 'polypeptide(L)'
;MSIRANKNTKNQLPQRGEPSLVLVETPSTPPDTEDLLRFHTSHPKKPCFVDLTVFRDGKPNSARSGGFRGRPQLIEELAPAIRDQFSPLAEKSVEQYLVALRSWWRILDAVEKMGSSMPVVTSVAQLSDIHRQCAFDAGMDRLVFSNFMRIANTTRLGLSLNQLHWKTPEPKESSRHLPPKWQTDLVRHTLKHRWFATLNRWALADELRHRGAPLIEQEASSIYPAGLGSAAHAYAPVQPSVLRSGTRRQ
;
A
#
# COMPACT_ATOMS: atom_id res chain seq x y z
N MET A 1 -20.48 33.25 -29.47
CA MET A 1 -19.62 32.07 -29.23
C MET A 1 -18.83 32.30 -27.95
N SER A 2 -19.08 31.52 -26.89
CA SER A 2 -18.46 31.73 -25.58
C SER A 2 -17.38 30.67 -25.33
N ILE A 3 -16.13 31.10 -25.23
CA ILE A 3 -14.97 30.27 -24.89
C ILE A 3 -15.05 29.99 -23.39
N ARG A 4 -15.52 28.80 -23.00
CA ARG A 4 -15.44 28.34 -21.60
C ARG A 4 -13.98 28.10 -21.24
N ALA A 5 -13.46 28.93 -20.33
CA ALA A 5 -12.13 28.81 -19.77
C ALA A 5 -11.96 27.44 -19.08
N ASN A 6 -11.04 26.65 -19.61
CA ASN A 6 -10.65 25.35 -19.08
C ASN A 6 -9.77 25.57 -17.84
N LYS A 7 -10.33 25.49 -16.62
CA LYS A 7 -9.57 25.55 -15.37
C LYS A 7 -8.85 24.22 -15.14
N ASN A 8 -7.72 24.07 -15.81
CA ASN A 8 -6.78 22.97 -15.61
C ASN A 8 -5.90 23.28 -14.37
N THR A 9 -6.35 22.90 -13.18
CA THR A 9 -5.62 23.06 -11.90
C THR A 9 -4.54 21.98 -11.71
N LYS A 10 -3.68 21.78 -12.71
CA LYS A 10 -2.56 20.81 -12.61
C LYS A 10 -1.16 21.40 -12.69
N ASN A 11 -1.02 22.72 -12.72
CA ASN A 11 0.26 23.41 -12.61
C ASN A 11 0.15 24.60 -11.64
N GLN A 12 -0.12 24.34 -10.37
CA GLN A 12 0.17 25.34 -9.33
C GLN A 12 1.56 25.04 -8.79
N LEU A 13 2.56 25.77 -9.30
CA LEU A 13 3.81 25.98 -8.60
C LEU A 13 3.46 26.58 -7.23
N PRO A 14 3.97 26.06 -6.11
CA PRO A 14 3.71 26.67 -4.81
C PRO A 14 4.28 28.10 -4.84
N GLN A 15 3.39 29.08 -4.67
CA GLN A 15 3.78 30.45 -4.39
C GLN A 15 4.66 30.44 -3.13
N ARG A 16 5.83 31.09 -3.22
CA ARG A 16 6.67 31.41 -2.08
C ARG A 16 5.83 32.21 -1.08
N GLY A 17 5.34 31.55 -0.05
CA GLY A 17 4.96 32.21 1.19
C GLY A 17 6.25 32.62 1.88
N GLU A 18 6.35 33.92 2.21
CA GLU A 18 7.42 34.44 3.04
C GLU A 18 7.44 33.72 4.41
N PRO A 19 8.63 33.46 4.98
CA PRO A 19 8.74 32.70 6.21
C PRO A 19 8.24 33.56 7.39
N SER A 20 7.02 33.30 7.85
CA SER A 20 6.62 33.67 9.20
C SER A 20 7.39 32.76 10.16
N LEU A 21 8.49 33.29 10.69
CA LEU A 21 9.29 32.67 11.74
C LEU A 21 8.48 32.69 13.05
N VAL A 22 7.57 31.73 13.19
CA VAL A 22 7.00 31.39 14.49
C VAL A 22 8.05 30.55 15.21
N LEU A 23 8.65 31.15 16.25
CA LEU A 23 9.51 30.48 17.20
C LEU A 23 8.68 29.37 17.87
N VAL A 24 8.76 28.15 17.34
CA VAL A 24 8.21 26.97 18.01
C VAL A 24 9.14 26.69 19.18
N GLU A 25 8.64 26.92 20.39
CA GLU A 25 9.29 26.48 21.61
C GLU A 25 9.59 24.99 21.51
N THR A 26 10.86 24.66 21.36
CA THR A 26 11.40 23.32 21.51
C THR A 26 11.12 22.85 22.94
N PRO A 27 10.38 21.74 23.16
CA PRO A 27 10.37 21.12 24.47
C PRO A 27 11.73 20.46 24.72
N SER A 28 12.47 21.14 25.61
CA SER A 28 13.27 20.59 26.71
C SER A 28 14.12 19.34 26.47
N THR A 29 15.42 19.58 26.61
CA THR A 29 16.45 18.65 27.15
C THR A 29 16.78 17.43 26.28
N PRO A 30 17.97 17.37 25.63
CA PRO A 30 18.46 16.10 25.13
C PRO A 30 18.71 15.19 26.35
N PRO A 31 18.05 14.04 26.49
CA PRO A 31 18.58 13.03 27.38
C PRO A 31 19.94 12.63 26.81
N ASP A 32 20.97 12.76 27.63
CA ASP A 32 22.34 12.25 27.42
C ASP A 32 22.34 10.72 27.29
N THR A 33 21.73 10.21 26.23
CA THR A 33 22.02 8.95 25.52
C THR A 33 21.14 9.02 24.28
N GLU A 34 21.69 9.36 23.13
CA GLU A 34 21.01 9.22 21.84
C GLU A 34 20.55 7.75 21.71
N ASP A 35 19.30 7.45 22.04
CA ASP A 35 18.75 6.09 21.99
C ASP A 35 18.70 5.67 20.53
N LEU A 36 19.77 5.02 20.05
CA LEU A 36 19.98 4.70 18.63
C LEU A 36 18.84 3.84 18.05
N LEU A 37 18.08 3.18 18.92
CA LEU A 37 16.95 2.32 18.55
C LEU A 37 15.62 3.09 18.43
N ARG A 38 15.51 4.31 18.96
CA ARG A 38 14.28 5.10 18.98
C ARG A 38 14.55 6.52 18.50
N PHE A 39 14.07 6.84 17.30
CA PHE A 39 14.31 8.15 16.71
C PHE A 39 13.17 8.60 15.80
N HIS A 40 13.09 9.90 15.55
CA HIS A 40 12.19 10.48 14.56
C HIS A 40 12.92 10.68 13.23
N THR A 41 12.24 10.38 12.12
CA THR A 41 12.75 10.73 10.78
C THR A 41 12.60 12.23 10.53
N SER A 42 13.56 12.85 9.86
CA SER A 42 13.59 14.27 9.49
C SER A 42 12.92 14.57 8.14
N HIS A 43 12.03 13.69 7.64
CA HIS A 43 11.38 13.89 6.34
C HIS A 43 10.42 15.11 6.35
N PRO A 44 10.52 16.03 5.36
CA PRO A 44 9.93 17.37 5.45
C PRO A 44 8.40 17.44 5.50
N LYS A 45 7.70 16.40 5.02
CA LYS A 45 6.22 16.40 4.93
C LYS A 45 5.54 15.36 5.80
N LYS A 46 6.27 14.31 6.18
CA LYS A 46 5.73 13.09 6.79
C LYS A 46 6.78 12.47 7.71
N PRO A 47 7.19 13.17 8.78
CA PRO A 47 8.05 12.58 9.78
C PRO A 47 7.28 11.46 10.50
N CYS A 48 7.96 10.36 10.80
CA CYS A 48 7.43 9.27 11.61
C CYS A 48 8.40 8.91 12.73
N PHE A 49 7.85 8.38 13.82
CA PHE A 49 8.63 7.79 14.90
C PHE A 49 9.01 6.34 14.54
N VAL A 50 10.28 5.99 14.73
CA VAL A 50 10.81 4.65 14.46
C VAL A 50 11.24 4.04 15.79
N ASP A 51 10.72 2.85 16.08
CA ASP A 51 11.10 2.04 17.24
C ASP A 51 11.66 0.69 16.78
N LEU A 52 12.97 0.50 16.99
CA LEU A 52 13.71 -0.72 16.66
C LEU A 52 13.85 -1.67 17.86
N THR A 53 13.37 -1.29 19.05
CA THR A 53 13.51 -2.14 20.27
C THR A 53 12.86 -3.51 20.11
N VAL A 54 11.85 -3.64 19.23
CA VAL A 54 11.24 -4.93 18.88
C VAL A 54 12.26 -5.93 18.30
N PHE A 55 13.32 -5.48 17.62
CA PHE A 55 14.37 -6.36 17.09
C PHE A 55 15.40 -6.77 18.13
N ARG A 56 15.57 -5.95 19.19
CA ARG A 56 16.39 -6.26 20.35
C ARG A 56 15.74 -7.34 21.20
N ASP A 57 14.48 -7.14 21.55
CA ASP A 57 13.76 -7.98 22.52
C ASP A 57 13.09 -9.20 21.84
N GLY A 58 12.82 -9.10 20.54
CA GLY A 58 12.14 -10.12 19.76
C GLY A 58 10.62 -10.01 19.85
N LYS A 59 9.92 -10.85 19.07
CA LYS A 59 8.47 -10.86 19.06
C LYS A 59 7.95 -12.30 19.09
N PRO A 60 7.03 -12.65 20.02
CA PRO A 60 6.45 -13.98 20.08
C PRO A 60 5.67 -14.29 18.81
N ASN A 61 5.49 -15.58 18.55
CA ASN A 61 4.80 -16.03 17.35
C ASN A 61 3.34 -15.62 17.38
N SER A 62 2.90 -14.88 16.36
CA SER A 62 1.51 -14.44 16.21
C SER A 62 0.97 -14.99 14.89
N ALA A 63 -0.29 -15.43 14.90
CA ALA A 63 -0.93 -16.08 13.74
C ALA A 63 -0.88 -15.25 12.44
N ARG A 64 -0.81 -13.91 12.54
CA ARG A 64 -0.83 -13.01 11.37
C ARG A 64 0.55 -12.58 10.88
N SER A 65 1.57 -12.62 11.74
CA SER A 65 2.81 -11.89 11.46
C SER A 65 4.03 -12.57 12.06
N GLY A 66 4.08 -13.91 12.10
CA GLY A 66 5.27 -14.75 12.37
C GLY A 66 6.32 -14.22 13.37
N GLY A 67 6.50 -14.91 14.49
CA GLY A 67 7.45 -14.50 15.53
C GLY A 67 8.90 -14.57 15.09
N PHE A 68 9.76 -13.86 15.81
CA PHE A 68 11.20 -13.93 15.66
C PHE A 68 11.93 -13.70 17.00
N ARG A 69 13.13 -14.25 17.15
CA ARG A 69 13.99 -14.05 18.32
C ARG A 69 14.66 -12.67 18.31
N GLY A 70 14.82 -12.09 19.49
CA GLY A 70 15.56 -10.84 19.69
C GLY A 70 17.07 -11.04 19.48
N ARG A 71 17.71 -10.05 18.87
CA ARG A 71 19.17 -10.04 18.61
C ARG A 71 19.74 -8.68 19.01
N PRO A 72 20.05 -8.46 20.30
CA PRO A 72 20.45 -7.14 20.80
C PRO A 72 21.73 -6.63 20.16
N GLN A 73 22.77 -7.46 20.11
CA GLN A 73 24.07 -7.09 19.54
C GLN A 73 23.96 -6.73 18.05
N LEU A 74 23.20 -7.52 17.29
CA LEU A 74 23.03 -7.30 15.85
C LEU A 74 22.27 -6.01 15.56
N ILE A 75 21.18 -5.72 16.30
CA ILE A 75 20.42 -4.50 16.05
C ILE A 75 21.20 -3.25 16.47
N GLU A 76 21.97 -3.32 17.56
CA GLU A 76 22.84 -2.24 18.00
C GLU A 76 23.95 -1.95 16.97
N GLU A 77 24.56 -3.00 16.40
CA GLU A 77 25.55 -2.87 15.32
C GLU A 77 24.95 -2.24 14.05
N LEU A 78 23.70 -2.57 13.72
CA LEU A 78 22.99 -2.04 12.56
C LEU A 78 22.41 -0.63 12.79
N ALA A 79 22.16 -0.23 14.04
CA ALA A 79 21.41 0.98 14.37
C ALA A 79 21.96 2.27 13.75
N PRO A 80 23.29 2.53 13.73
CA PRO A 80 23.84 3.73 13.09
C PRO A 80 23.50 3.81 11.60
N ALA A 81 23.64 2.69 10.87
CA ALA A 81 23.33 2.62 9.45
C ALA A 81 21.83 2.73 9.17
N ILE A 82 20.99 2.14 10.04
CA ILE A 82 19.54 2.27 9.94
C ILE A 82 19.12 3.73 10.14
N ARG A 83 19.67 4.40 11.15
CA ARG A 83 19.34 5.80 11.44
C ARG A 83 19.71 6.73 10.29
N ASP A 84 20.91 6.60 9.74
CA ASP A 84 21.35 7.37 8.57
C ASP A 84 20.43 7.14 7.38
N GLN A 85 20.12 5.86 7.09
CA GLN A 85 19.27 5.49 5.96
C GLN A 85 17.81 5.93 6.13
N PHE A 86 17.27 5.92 7.35
CA PHE A 86 15.86 6.21 7.64
C PHE A 86 15.59 7.69 7.89
N SER A 87 16.59 8.45 8.38
CA SER A 87 16.46 9.87 8.67
C SER A 87 15.74 10.67 7.56
N PRO A 88 16.07 10.53 6.27
CA PRO A 88 15.39 11.28 5.20
C PRO A 88 14.09 10.64 4.70
N LEU A 89 13.67 9.47 5.21
CA LEU A 89 12.57 8.69 4.63
C LEU A 89 11.20 9.07 5.19
N ALA A 90 10.18 8.99 4.33
CA ALA A 90 8.79 9.06 4.75
C ALA A 90 8.35 7.73 5.40
N GLU A 91 7.30 7.81 6.22
CA GLU A 91 6.66 6.68 6.92
C GLU A 91 6.49 5.42 6.07
N LYS A 92 5.94 5.53 4.86
CA LYS A 92 5.70 4.37 3.97
C LYS A 92 6.98 3.66 3.55
N SER A 93 8.07 4.39 3.37
CA SER A 93 9.36 3.81 3.04
C SER A 93 9.96 3.12 4.26
N VAL A 94 9.87 3.76 5.44
CA VAL A 94 10.30 3.15 6.71
C VAL A 94 9.56 1.84 6.98
N GLU A 95 8.24 1.80 6.78
CA GLU A 95 7.44 0.57 6.90
C GLU A 95 7.99 -0.57 6.03
N GLN A 96 8.38 -0.28 4.78
CA GLN A 96 8.96 -1.28 3.88
C GLN A 96 10.30 -1.83 4.40
N TYR A 97 11.16 -0.97 4.93
CA TYR A 97 12.41 -1.42 5.56
C TYR A 97 12.15 -2.22 6.84
N LEU A 98 11.19 -1.84 7.67
CA LEU A 98 10.82 -2.61 8.86
C LEU A 98 10.27 -4.00 8.50
N VAL A 99 9.48 -4.10 7.43
CA VAL A 99 9.06 -5.41 6.88
C VAL A 99 10.26 -6.22 6.40
N ALA A 100 11.23 -5.57 5.76
CA ALA A 100 12.45 -6.24 5.34
C ALA A 100 13.24 -6.80 6.52
N LEU A 101 13.51 -5.98 7.55
CA LEU A 101 14.19 -6.40 8.77
C LEU A 101 13.47 -7.58 9.45
N ARG A 102 12.14 -7.53 9.61
CA ARG A 102 11.38 -8.66 10.20
C ARG A 102 11.52 -9.94 9.40
N SER A 103 11.52 -9.84 8.07
CA SER A 103 11.66 -11.01 7.21
C SER A 103 13.04 -11.63 7.35
N TRP A 104 14.09 -10.82 7.42
CA TRP A 104 15.46 -11.29 7.65
C TRP A 104 15.66 -11.89 9.03
N TRP A 105 15.11 -11.29 10.10
CA TRP A 105 15.17 -11.89 11.44
C TRP A 105 14.58 -13.30 11.49
N ARG A 106 13.52 -13.57 10.71
CA ARG A 106 12.95 -14.92 10.59
C ARG A 106 13.85 -15.88 9.80
N ILE A 107 14.57 -15.40 8.79
CA ILE A 107 15.56 -16.21 8.08
C ILE A 107 16.71 -16.57 9.01
N LEU A 108 17.21 -15.62 9.80
CA LEU A 108 18.26 -15.90 10.80
C LEU A 108 17.78 -16.97 11.79
N ASP A 109 16.55 -16.86 12.30
CA ASP A 109 15.94 -17.88 13.17
C ASP A 109 15.81 -19.24 12.48
N ALA A 110 15.48 -19.27 11.19
CA ALA A 110 15.34 -20.50 10.43
C ALA A 110 16.68 -21.19 10.21
N VAL A 111 17.73 -20.42 9.91
CA VAL A 111 19.11 -20.91 9.76
C VAL A 111 19.61 -21.49 11.08
N GLU A 112 19.40 -20.80 12.19
CA GLU A 112 19.78 -21.27 13.53
C GLU A 112 19.04 -22.57 13.93
N LYS A 113 17.82 -22.77 13.45
CA LYS A 113 17.07 -24.02 13.66
C LYS A 113 17.53 -25.17 12.77
N MET A 114 18.13 -24.88 11.62
CA MET A 114 18.50 -25.88 10.63
C MET A 114 19.72 -26.71 11.05
N GLY A 115 20.56 -26.21 11.96
CA GLY A 115 21.69 -26.97 12.48
C GLY A 115 22.05 -26.62 13.92
N SER A 116 22.16 -27.62 14.79
CA SER A 116 22.62 -27.47 16.18
C SER A 116 24.04 -26.91 16.32
N SER A 117 24.82 -26.86 15.23
CA SER A 117 26.19 -26.35 15.20
C SER A 117 26.30 -24.89 14.72
N MET A 118 25.21 -24.27 14.26
CA MET A 118 25.27 -22.87 13.80
C MET A 118 25.12 -21.94 15.00
N PRO A 119 26.12 -21.08 15.30
CA PRO A 119 26.01 -20.13 16.40
C PRO A 119 24.90 -19.10 16.09
N VAL A 120 24.31 -18.56 17.15
CA VAL A 120 23.33 -17.46 17.03
C VAL A 120 24.00 -16.29 16.33
N VAL A 121 23.30 -15.70 15.36
CA VAL A 121 23.83 -14.58 14.58
C VAL A 121 23.77 -13.32 15.44
N THR A 122 24.92 -12.86 15.91
CA THR A 122 25.08 -11.68 16.76
C THR A 122 25.67 -10.48 16.03
N SER A 123 26.35 -10.70 14.89
CA SER A 123 27.03 -9.64 14.13
C SER A 123 26.79 -9.76 12.63
N VAL A 124 26.84 -8.64 11.91
CA VAL A 124 26.74 -8.62 10.44
C VAL A 124 27.93 -9.31 9.79
N ALA A 125 29.05 -9.46 10.51
CA ALA A 125 30.21 -10.22 10.06
C ALA A 125 29.90 -11.71 9.80
N GLN A 126 28.96 -12.28 10.56
CA GLN A 126 28.60 -13.71 10.50
C GLN A 126 27.64 -14.05 9.35
N LEU A 127 27.16 -13.03 8.62
CA LEU A 127 26.35 -13.23 7.42
C LEU A 127 27.17 -13.94 6.33
N SER A 128 26.68 -15.12 5.95
CA SER A 128 27.30 -16.05 5.00
C SER A 128 26.32 -16.49 3.92
N ASP A 129 26.81 -17.17 2.88
CA ASP A 129 25.99 -17.65 1.76
C ASP A 129 24.87 -18.62 2.17
N ILE A 130 24.93 -19.24 3.35
CA ILE A 130 23.84 -20.07 3.88
C ILE A 130 22.59 -19.21 4.14
N HIS A 131 22.77 -18.01 4.69
CA HIS A 131 21.68 -17.08 4.94
C HIS A 131 21.06 -16.59 3.64
N ARG A 132 21.91 -16.33 2.64
CA ARG A 132 21.47 -16.03 1.27
C ARG A 132 20.61 -17.18 0.75
N GLN A 133 21.11 -18.42 0.77
CA GLN A 133 20.38 -19.57 0.24
C GLN A 133 19.03 -19.77 0.95
N CYS A 134 19.00 -19.69 2.28
CA CYS A 134 17.75 -19.79 3.03
C CYS A 134 16.74 -18.68 2.67
N ALA A 135 17.21 -17.46 2.38
CA ALA A 135 16.33 -16.40 1.91
C ALA A 135 15.75 -16.71 0.51
N PHE A 136 16.53 -17.32 -0.38
CA PHE A 136 16.07 -17.77 -1.69
C PHE A 136 15.05 -18.92 -1.56
N ASP A 137 15.35 -19.92 -0.74
CA ASP A 137 14.48 -21.09 -0.54
C ASP A 137 13.16 -20.69 0.12
N ALA A 138 13.17 -19.66 0.97
CA ALA A 138 11.96 -19.07 1.55
C ALA A 138 11.16 -18.20 0.57
N GLY A 139 11.64 -18.00 -0.67
CA GLY A 139 10.99 -17.18 -1.68
C GLY A 139 10.94 -15.69 -1.31
N MET A 140 12.01 -15.17 -0.68
CA MET A 140 12.07 -13.79 -0.25
C MET A 140 11.95 -12.81 -1.42
N ASP A 141 11.09 -11.81 -1.28
CA ASP A 141 10.89 -10.78 -2.30
C ASP A 141 12.17 -9.95 -2.53
N ARG A 142 12.40 -9.56 -3.78
CA ARG A 142 13.55 -8.77 -4.22
C ARG A 142 13.70 -7.48 -3.42
N LEU A 143 12.63 -6.72 -3.18
CA LEU A 143 12.70 -5.45 -2.46
C LEU A 143 13.10 -5.67 -1.00
N VAL A 144 12.54 -6.70 -0.37
CA VAL A 144 12.88 -7.10 1.01
C VAL A 144 14.35 -7.51 1.12
N PHE A 145 14.84 -8.31 0.16
CA PHE A 145 16.23 -8.72 0.10
C PHE A 145 17.15 -7.51 -0.06
N SER A 146 16.92 -6.67 -1.07
CA SER A 146 17.78 -5.52 -1.38
C SER A 146 17.80 -4.46 -0.28
N ASN A 147 16.66 -4.18 0.36
CA ASN A 147 16.58 -3.17 1.43
C ASN A 147 17.45 -3.55 2.64
N PHE A 148 17.41 -4.81 3.07
CA PHE A 148 18.27 -5.29 4.14
C PHE A 148 19.74 -5.32 3.73
N MET A 149 20.05 -5.81 2.52
CA MET A 149 21.41 -5.86 2.03
C MET A 149 22.08 -4.48 1.98
N ARG A 150 21.31 -3.44 1.66
CA ARG A 150 21.79 -2.06 1.72
C ARG A 150 22.25 -1.70 3.14
N ILE A 151 21.39 -1.93 4.13
CA ILE A 151 21.69 -1.66 5.54
C ILE A 151 22.91 -2.48 6.00
N ALA A 152 22.91 -3.79 5.74
CA ALA A 152 23.99 -4.68 6.13
C ALA A 152 25.34 -4.28 5.50
N ASN A 153 25.36 -3.93 4.21
CA ASN A 153 26.58 -3.50 3.55
C ASN A 153 27.08 -2.13 4.04
N THR A 154 26.18 -1.19 4.35
CA THR A 154 26.57 0.08 4.99
C THR A 154 27.22 -0.16 6.35
N THR A 155 26.65 -1.03 7.19
CA THR A 155 27.26 -1.40 8.47
C THR A 155 28.61 -2.10 8.28
N ARG A 156 28.72 -3.05 7.35
CA ARG A 156 29.99 -3.73 7.06
C ARG A 156 31.07 -2.76 6.61
N LEU A 157 30.73 -1.80 5.76
CA LEU A 157 31.66 -0.73 5.37
C LEU A 157 32.11 0.10 6.59
N GLY A 158 31.19 0.47 7.48
CA GLY A 158 31.52 1.17 8.72
C GLY A 158 32.46 0.37 9.63
N LEU A 159 32.41 -0.96 9.56
CA LEU A 159 33.30 -1.88 10.28
C LEU A 159 34.57 -2.26 9.50
N SER A 160 34.84 -1.62 8.36
CA SER A 160 35.95 -1.97 7.46
C SER A 160 35.95 -3.41 6.96
N LEU A 161 34.77 -4.02 6.87
CA LEU A 161 34.56 -5.37 6.33
C LEU A 161 34.21 -5.30 4.84
N ASN A 162 34.56 -6.35 4.11
CA ASN A 162 34.17 -6.50 2.70
C ASN A 162 32.64 -6.58 2.57
N GLN A 163 32.10 -5.89 1.58
CA GLN A 163 30.67 -5.94 1.26
C GLN A 163 30.24 -7.35 0.84
N LEU A 164 28.97 -7.66 1.12
CA LEU A 164 28.32 -8.86 0.62
C LEU A 164 27.83 -8.58 -0.81
N HIS A 165 28.47 -9.19 -1.80
CA HIS A 165 28.10 -9.10 -3.23
C HIS A 165 27.06 -10.15 -3.64
N TRP A 166 26.07 -10.38 -2.79
CA TRP A 166 25.04 -11.38 -3.06
C TRP A 166 24.16 -10.97 -4.23
N LYS A 167 23.94 -11.92 -5.16
CA LYS A 167 22.95 -11.75 -6.22
C LYS A 167 21.56 -11.64 -5.60
N THR A 168 20.82 -10.62 -6.01
CA THR A 168 19.46 -10.39 -5.55
C THR A 168 18.52 -11.42 -6.19
N PRO A 169 17.46 -11.88 -5.49
CA PRO A 169 16.44 -12.73 -6.07
C PRO A 169 15.82 -12.11 -7.34
N GLU A 170 15.48 -12.96 -8.30
CA GLU A 170 14.78 -12.53 -9.51
C GLU A 170 13.38 -12.01 -9.15
N PRO A 171 12.89 -10.97 -9.86
CA PRO A 171 11.56 -10.47 -9.62
C PRO A 171 10.56 -11.59 -9.93
N LYS A 172 9.70 -11.90 -8.96
CA LYS A 172 8.61 -12.85 -9.18
C LYS A 172 7.75 -12.35 -10.33
N GLU A 173 7.57 -13.17 -11.36
CA GLU A 173 6.65 -12.86 -12.44
C GLU A 173 5.26 -12.61 -11.84
N SER A 174 4.69 -11.45 -12.14
CA SER A 174 3.39 -11.10 -11.61
C SER A 174 2.35 -12.06 -12.21
N SER A 175 1.82 -12.97 -11.41
CA SER A 175 0.71 -13.86 -11.80
C SER A 175 -0.61 -13.12 -12.06
N ARG A 176 -0.62 -11.79 -11.92
CA ARG A 176 -1.76 -10.95 -12.26
C ARG A 176 -1.85 -10.85 -13.76
N HIS A 177 -2.78 -11.62 -14.34
CA HIS A 177 -3.27 -11.39 -15.69
C HIS A 177 -4.03 -10.06 -15.72
N LEU A 178 -3.29 -8.96 -15.89
CA LEU A 178 -3.89 -7.67 -16.11
C LEU A 178 -4.50 -7.67 -17.53
N PRO A 179 -5.74 -7.19 -17.69
CA PRO A 179 -6.30 -7.02 -19.01
C PRO A 179 -5.41 -6.07 -19.83
N PRO A 180 -5.31 -6.24 -21.15
CA PRO A 180 -4.62 -5.30 -22.02
C PRO A 180 -5.02 -3.85 -21.74
N LYS A 181 -4.05 -2.93 -21.83
CA LYS A 181 -4.24 -1.52 -21.47
C LYS A 181 -5.47 -0.89 -22.14
N TRP A 182 -5.73 -1.21 -23.40
CA TRP A 182 -6.89 -0.71 -24.15
C TRP A 182 -8.24 -1.10 -23.50
N GLN A 183 -8.35 -2.29 -22.90
CA GLN A 183 -9.56 -2.71 -22.21
C GLN A 183 -9.77 -1.90 -20.93
N THR A 184 -8.69 -1.71 -20.16
CA THR A 184 -8.76 -0.88 -18.94
C THR A 184 -9.04 0.59 -19.25
N ASP A 185 -8.50 1.09 -20.36
CA ASP A 185 -8.71 2.46 -20.82
C ASP A 185 -10.16 2.64 -21.29
N LEU A 186 -10.70 1.68 -22.06
CA LEU A 186 -12.11 1.69 -22.48
C LEU A 186 -13.05 1.77 -21.28
N VAL A 187 -12.88 0.87 -20.29
CA VAL A 187 -13.70 0.89 -19.06
C VAL A 187 -13.57 2.21 -18.34
N ARG A 188 -12.34 2.74 -18.19
CA ARG A 188 -12.09 4.03 -17.54
C ARG A 188 -12.80 5.17 -18.28
N HIS A 189 -12.70 5.23 -19.60
CA HIS A 189 -13.33 6.26 -20.42
C HIS A 189 -14.85 6.19 -20.34
N THR A 190 -15.44 5.00 -20.49
CA THR A 190 -16.89 4.82 -20.41
C THR A 190 -17.43 5.22 -19.03
N LEU A 191 -16.78 4.79 -17.95
CA LEU A 191 -17.19 5.15 -16.60
C LEU A 191 -17.10 6.67 -16.37
N LYS A 192 -15.99 7.28 -16.79
CA LYS A 192 -15.79 8.74 -16.71
C LYS A 192 -16.87 9.49 -17.48
N HIS A 193 -17.17 9.09 -18.71
CA HIS A 193 -18.21 9.74 -19.52
C HIS A 193 -19.60 9.61 -18.89
N ARG A 194 -19.97 8.43 -18.39
CA ARG A 194 -21.26 8.22 -17.71
C ARG A 194 -21.38 9.07 -16.45
N TRP A 195 -20.31 9.14 -15.66
CA TRP A 195 -20.24 9.97 -14.46
C TRP A 195 -20.49 11.45 -14.80
N PHE A 196 -19.74 12.01 -15.76
CA PHE A 196 -19.93 13.40 -16.17
C PHE A 196 -21.30 13.66 -16.81
N ALA A 197 -21.84 12.71 -17.58
CA ALA A 197 -23.19 12.83 -18.14
C ALA A 197 -24.26 12.90 -17.03
N THR A 198 -24.09 12.17 -15.93
CA THR A 198 -24.98 12.27 -14.77
C THR A 198 -24.83 13.61 -14.06
N LEU A 199 -23.60 14.08 -13.81
CA LEU A 199 -23.38 15.40 -13.22
C LEU A 199 -23.97 16.53 -14.08
N ASN A 200 -23.80 16.46 -15.40
CA ASN A 200 -24.38 17.44 -16.32
C ASN A 200 -25.92 17.40 -16.29
N ARG A 201 -26.53 16.22 -16.20
CA ARG A 201 -27.99 16.08 -16.07
C ARG A 201 -28.50 16.68 -14.77
N TRP A 202 -27.80 16.48 -13.65
CA TRP A 202 -28.16 17.09 -12.37
C TRP A 202 -28.02 18.60 -12.41
N ALA A 203 -26.90 19.11 -12.93
CA ALA A 203 -26.70 20.56 -13.08
C ALA A 203 -27.79 21.18 -13.96
N LEU A 204 -28.18 20.53 -15.06
CA LEU A 204 -29.28 20.98 -15.92
C LEU A 204 -30.62 20.96 -15.17
N ALA A 205 -30.91 19.89 -14.42
CA ALA A 205 -32.15 19.80 -13.65
C ALA A 205 -32.24 20.89 -12.58
N ASP A 206 -31.13 21.22 -11.91
CA ASP A 206 -31.07 22.31 -10.94
C ASP A 206 -31.24 23.68 -11.62
N GLU A 207 -30.63 23.90 -12.80
CA GLU A 207 -30.87 25.12 -13.60
C GLU A 207 -32.34 25.26 -14.01
N LEU A 208 -32.99 24.18 -14.44
CA LEU A 208 -34.42 24.19 -14.80
C LEU A 208 -35.32 24.48 -13.61
N ARG A 209 -35.01 23.92 -12.43
CA ARG A 209 -35.71 24.23 -11.17
C ARG A 209 -35.60 25.71 -10.82
N HIS A 210 -34.40 26.28 -10.94
CA HIS A 210 -34.19 27.71 -10.66
C HIS A 210 -34.89 28.65 -11.64
N ARG A 211 -35.05 28.22 -12.90
CA ARG A 211 -35.75 29.00 -13.94
C ARG A 211 -37.27 28.82 -13.93
N GLY A 212 -37.82 28.05 -12.99
CA GLY A 212 -39.26 27.82 -12.88
C GLY A 212 -39.85 27.01 -14.05
N ALA A 213 -39.04 26.18 -14.72
CA ALA A 213 -39.55 25.32 -15.79
C ALA A 213 -40.57 24.31 -15.21
N PRO A 214 -41.70 24.06 -15.87
CA PRO A 214 -42.71 23.15 -15.36
C PRO A 214 -42.11 21.74 -15.25
N LEU A 215 -42.11 21.21 -14.04
CA LEU A 215 -41.88 19.79 -13.77
C LEU A 215 -43.05 19.05 -14.40
N ILE A 216 -42.88 18.55 -15.63
CA ILE A 216 -43.76 17.62 -16.34
C ILE A 216 -45.23 17.83 -15.96
N GLU A 217 -45.94 18.63 -16.76
CA GLU A 217 -47.40 18.66 -16.72
C GLU A 217 -47.91 17.21 -16.64
N GLN A 218 -48.66 16.93 -15.57
CA GLN A 218 -49.36 15.68 -15.42
C GLN A 218 -50.26 15.49 -16.64
N GLU A 219 -49.79 14.75 -17.65
CA GLU A 219 -50.68 13.99 -18.53
C GLU A 219 -51.27 12.84 -17.70
N ALA A 220 -52.12 13.21 -16.75
CA ALA A 220 -53.03 12.35 -16.03
C ALA A 220 -54.44 12.89 -16.22
N SER A 221 -54.82 13.14 -17.47
CA SER A 221 -56.22 13.28 -17.92
C SER A 221 -56.24 13.34 -19.44
N SER A 222 -56.99 12.44 -20.08
CA SER A 222 -57.42 12.52 -21.48
C SER A 222 -56.58 11.82 -22.57
N ILE A 223 -56.14 10.58 -22.37
CA ILE A 223 -56.08 9.60 -23.49
C ILE A 223 -56.51 8.20 -22.99
N TYR A 224 -57.80 8.02 -22.75
CA TYR A 224 -58.44 6.72 -22.95
C TYR A 224 -59.66 6.97 -23.84
N PRO A 225 -59.68 6.46 -25.09
CA PRO A 225 -60.88 6.48 -25.90
C PRO A 225 -61.91 5.53 -25.27
N ALA A 226 -63.09 6.08 -24.97
CA ALA A 226 -64.24 5.29 -24.59
C ALA A 226 -64.66 4.39 -25.76
N GLY A 227 -64.44 3.09 -25.60
CA GLY A 227 -65.22 2.02 -26.23
C GLY A 227 -64.88 1.68 -27.69
N LEU A 228 -64.22 0.53 -27.89
CA LEU A 228 -64.80 -0.64 -28.57
C LEU A 228 -63.73 -1.72 -28.81
N GLY A 229 -64.03 -2.96 -28.39
CA GLY A 229 -63.62 -4.16 -29.12
C GLY A 229 -62.36 -4.90 -28.67
N SER A 230 -62.53 -5.83 -27.72
CA SER A 230 -62.16 -7.25 -27.86
C SER A 230 -60.94 -7.62 -28.73
N ALA A 231 -59.87 -8.10 -28.08
CA ALA A 231 -59.28 -9.42 -28.38
C ALA A 231 -58.26 -9.80 -27.31
N ALA A 232 -58.55 -10.87 -26.59
CA ALA A 232 -57.61 -11.58 -25.75
C ALA A 232 -56.57 -12.30 -26.63
N HIS A 233 -55.28 -12.10 -26.35
CA HIS A 233 -54.21 -13.09 -26.51
C HIS A 233 -52.96 -12.57 -25.77
N ALA A 234 -52.74 -13.05 -24.54
CA ALA A 234 -51.90 -14.22 -24.26
C ALA A 234 -50.41 -13.96 -24.54
N TYR A 235 -49.69 -13.45 -23.53
CA TYR A 235 -48.29 -13.80 -23.30
C TYR A 235 -48.03 -13.86 -21.80
N ALA A 236 -47.72 -15.07 -21.34
CA ALA A 236 -47.47 -15.43 -19.95
C ALA A 236 -46.08 -14.95 -19.49
N PRO A 237 -45.90 -14.63 -18.20
CA PRO A 237 -44.60 -14.29 -17.63
C PRO A 237 -43.74 -15.55 -17.44
N VAL A 238 -42.51 -15.51 -17.97
CA VAL A 238 -41.48 -16.52 -17.73
C VAL A 238 -40.98 -16.39 -16.29
N GLN A 239 -41.28 -17.41 -15.47
CA GLN A 239 -40.76 -17.56 -14.11
C GLN A 239 -39.31 -18.07 -14.13
N PRO A 240 -38.46 -17.63 -13.18
CA PRO A 240 -37.09 -18.11 -13.05
C PRO A 240 -37.06 -19.49 -12.38
N SER A 241 -36.54 -20.49 -13.10
CA SER A 241 -36.34 -21.85 -12.59
C SER A 241 -35.19 -21.92 -11.59
N VAL A 242 -35.53 -22.00 -10.31
CA VAL A 242 -34.67 -22.46 -9.21
C VAL A 242 -34.62 -23.99 -9.27
N LEU A 243 -33.48 -24.56 -9.67
CA LEU A 243 -33.23 -26.00 -9.54
C LEU A 243 -32.53 -26.29 -8.21
N ARG A 244 -33.31 -26.78 -7.24
CA ARG A 244 -32.82 -27.42 -6.02
C ARG A 244 -33.19 -28.91 -6.06
N SER A 245 -32.15 -29.74 -6.04
CA SER A 245 -32.06 -31.05 -5.37
C SER A 245 -33.21 -32.07 -5.54
N GLY A 246 -32.94 -33.13 -6.30
CA GLY A 246 -33.65 -34.40 -6.22
C GLY A 246 -32.77 -35.50 -5.63
N THR A 247 -33.11 -35.95 -4.42
CA THR A 247 -32.61 -37.16 -3.76
C THR A 247 -33.63 -38.29 -3.93
N ARG A 248 -33.16 -39.45 -4.43
CA ARG A 248 -33.38 -40.83 -3.92
C ARG A 248 -34.54 -41.73 -4.43
N ARG A 249 -34.14 -43.01 -4.59
CA ARG A 249 -34.86 -44.32 -4.63
C ARG A 249 -35.21 -44.79 -6.06
N GLN A 250 -35.00 -46.06 -6.44
CA GLN A 250 -34.99 -47.34 -5.71
C GLN A 250 -33.72 -48.16 -5.89
#